data_AF-A0AAV3F0K0-F1
#
_entry.id   AF-A0AAV3F0K0-F1
#
_cell.length_a   1.000
_cell.length_b   1.000
_cell.length_c   1.000
_cell.angle_alpha   90.00
_cell.angle_beta   90.00
_cell.angle_gamma   90.00
#
_symmetry.space_group_name_H-M   'P 1'
#
loop_
_entity.id
_entity.type
_entity.pdbx_description
1 polymer ?
#
loop_
_entity_poly.entity_id
_entity_poly.type
_entity_poly.pdbx_seq_one_letter_code
_entity_poly.pdbx_strand_id
1 'polypeptide(L)'
;MKTLSTGQIKHIEETLITQYNIKYQDTRDEVLDHIACEIEELMNEGYEYEDAFRQTFINWKDLLKTDPYHFYKNTPYFISKNWIEKDSRIKNNSILLGIIIAVCQMTVLVFSDSLYFIVSMLLALVSLNIVFILRHYIKTIVSEHAVYLKKRIKKITSYNALIVVLFISILLFQHLLKKGDLLGFTQSFIIGRALFIPFSLTWTLLTYKSYKQQLSKTEV
;
A
#
# COMPACT_ATOMS: atom_id res chain seq x y z
N MET A 1 20.18 -28.00 24.56
CA MET A 1 19.14 -27.29 23.80
C MET A 1 18.57 -28.30 22.81
N LYS A 2 17.31 -28.68 22.97
CA LYS A 2 16.58 -29.48 21.98
C LYS A 2 16.38 -28.62 20.75
N THR A 3 16.61 -29.21 19.59
CA THR A 3 16.52 -28.56 18.28
C THR A 3 15.63 -29.39 17.37
N LEU A 4 14.99 -28.74 16.42
CA LEU A 4 14.10 -29.40 15.47
C LEU A 4 14.91 -30.22 14.46
N SER A 5 14.45 -31.44 14.20
CA SER A 5 14.96 -32.24 13.09
C SER A 5 14.51 -31.66 11.74
N THR A 6 15.24 -31.98 10.68
CA THR A 6 14.88 -31.58 9.30
C THR A 6 13.47 -32.03 8.93
N GLY A 7 13.02 -33.20 9.42
CA GLY A 7 11.66 -33.69 9.20
C GLY A 7 10.59 -32.82 9.88
N GLN A 8 10.86 -32.36 11.10
CA GLN A 8 9.95 -31.48 11.84
C GLN A 8 9.89 -30.08 11.23
N ILE A 9 11.02 -29.53 10.77
CA ILE A 9 11.06 -28.26 10.04
C ILE A 9 10.23 -28.37 8.75
N LYS A 10 10.40 -29.46 8.01
CA LYS A 10 9.62 -29.72 6.79
C LYS A 10 8.11 -29.84 7.08
N HIS A 11 7.73 -30.50 8.18
CA HIS A 11 6.34 -30.60 8.59
C HIS A 11 5.72 -29.23 8.92
N ILE A 12 6.47 -28.35 9.61
CA ILE A 12 6.05 -26.97 9.86
C ILE A 12 5.88 -26.22 8.53
N GLU A 13 6.86 -26.30 7.64
CA GLU A 13 6.80 -25.64 6.33
C GLU A 13 5.61 -26.12 5.48
N GLU A 14 5.38 -27.43 5.42
CA GLU A 14 4.24 -28.02 4.72
C GLU A 14 2.90 -27.53 5.30
N THR A 15 2.82 -27.36 6.62
CA THR A 15 1.64 -26.80 7.29
C THR A 15 1.40 -25.35 6.88
N LEU A 16 2.43 -24.52 6.84
CA LEU A 16 2.36 -23.12 6.39
C LEU A 16 1.88 -23.00 4.93
N ILE A 17 2.30 -23.93 4.06
CA ILE A 17 1.89 -23.95 2.66
C ILE A 17 0.44 -24.45 2.53
N THR A 18 0.12 -25.60 3.11
CA THR A 18 -1.14 -26.31 2.84
C THR A 18 -2.33 -25.72 3.60
N GLN A 19 -2.16 -25.35 4.86
CA GLN A 19 -3.26 -24.83 5.69
C GLN A 19 -3.40 -23.31 5.59
N TYR A 20 -2.27 -22.59 5.48
CA TYR A 20 -2.26 -21.13 5.53
C TYR A 20 -1.95 -20.47 4.17
N ASN A 21 -1.62 -21.26 3.14
CA ASN A 21 -1.45 -20.80 1.75
C ASN A 21 -0.42 -19.65 1.63
N ILE A 22 0.68 -19.76 2.39
CA ILE A 22 1.80 -18.81 2.37
C ILE A 22 2.70 -19.12 1.17
N LYS A 23 2.49 -18.39 0.07
CA LYS A 23 3.11 -18.72 -1.23
C LYS A 23 4.51 -18.16 -1.45
N TYR A 24 4.86 -17.05 -0.81
CA TYR A 24 6.13 -16.36 -1.05
C TYR A 24 7.22 -16.98 -0.19
N GLN A 25 8.39 -17.26 -0.80
CA GLN A 25 9.49 -17.96 -0.12
C GLN A 25 10.01 -17.14 1.05
N ASP A 26 10.42 -15.88 0.80
CA ASP A 26 10.95 -14.99 1.84
C ASP A 26 10.01 -14.86 3.06
N THR A 27 8.70 -14.77 2.78
CA THR A 27 7.68 -14.70 3.83
C THR A 27 7.55 -16.00 4.61
N ARG A 28 7.70 -17.14 3.92
CA ARG A 28 7.62 -18.44 4.55
C ARG A 28 8.85 -18.69 5.41
N ASP A 29 10.03 -18.32 4.94
CA ASP A 29 11.29 -18.48 5.67
C ASP A 29 11.28 -17.67 6.97
N GLU A 30 10.84 -16.41 6.94
CA GLU A 30 10.73 -15.55 8.13
C GLU A 30 9.70 -16.10 9.15
N VAL A 31 8.54 -16.55 8.68
CA VAL A 31 7.51 -17.13 9.55
C VAL A 31 7.94 -18.49 10.11
N LEU A 32 8.61 -19.30 9.29
CA LEU A 32 9.13 -20.61 9.67
C LEU A 32 10.19 -20.47 10.76
N ASP A 33 11.12 -19.51 10.63
CA ASP A 33 12.17 -19.25 11.63
C ASP A 33 11.57 -18.91 12.99
N HIS A 34 10.61 -17.98 13.03
CA HIS A 34 9.94 -17.60 14.29
C HIS A 34 9.14 -18.76 14.92
N ILE A 35 8.41 -19.53 14.12
CA ILE A 35 7.65 -20.69 14.63
C ILE A 35 8.59 -21.79 15.10
N ALA A 36 9.68 -22.04 14.37
CA ALA A 36 10.68 -23.03 14.74
C ALA A 36 11.32 -22.68 16.09
N CYS A 37 11.72 -21.42 16.29
CA CYS A 37 12.26 -20.97 17.57
C CYS A 37 11.26 -21.16 18.73
N GLU A 38 9.99 -20.78 18.56
CA GLU A 38 8.99 -20.93 19.63
C GLU A 38 8.72 -22.41 19.97
N ILE A 39 8.71 -23.30 18.97
CA ILE A 39 8.59 -24.75 19.22
C ILE A 39 9.83 -25.28 19.94
N GLU A 40 11.03 -24.85 19.55
CA GLU A 40 12.27 -25.24 20.23
C GLU A 40 12.30 -24.76 21.69
N GLU A 41 11.83 -23.54 21.97
CA GLU A 41 11.67 -23.00 23.32
C GLU A 41 10.74 -23.91 24.16
N LEU A 42 9.55 -24.23 23.66
CA LEU A 42 8.62 -25.14 24.35
C LEU A 42 9.23 -26.54 24.54
N MET A 43 9.93 -27.08 23.54
CA MET A 43 10.61 -28.37 23.67
C MET A 43 11.69 -28.36 24.76
N ASN A 44 12.39 -27.23 24.91
CA ASN A 44 13.37 -27.00 25.98
C ASN A 44 12.73 -26.86 27.36
N GLU A 45 11.49 -26.36 27.44
CA GLU A 45 10.68 -26.34 28.66
C GLU A 45 10.12 -27.71 29.07
N GLY A 46 10.33 -28.74 28.25
CA GLY A 46 9.97 -30.12 28.55
C GLY A 46 8.77 -30.65 27.78
N TYR A 47 8.15 -29.84 26.91
CA TYR A 47 7.09 -30.31 26.03
C TYR A 47 7.62 -31.29 24.98
N GLU A 48 6.79 -32.27 24.61
CA GLU A 48 7.02 -33.09 23.43
C GLU A 48 6.71 -32.29 22.16
N TYR A 49 7.34 -32.67 21.05
CA TYR A 49 7.22 -31.92 19.78
C TYR A 49 5.77 -31.71 19.33
N GLU A 50 4.93 -32.75 19.40
CA GLU A 50 3.54 -32.67 18.94
C GLU A 50 2.71 -31.68 19.76
N ASP A 51 2.98 -31.61 21.07
CA ASP A 51 2.30 -30.68 21.97
C ASP A 51 2.82 -29.25 21.76
N ALA A 52 4.13 -29.07 21.64
CA ALA A 52 4.75 -27.78 21.31
C ALA A 52 4.25 -27.25 19.96
N PHE A 53 4.25 -28.08 18.92
CA PHE A 53 3.72 -27.76 17.60
C PHE A 53 2.27 -27.30 17.67
N ARG A 54 1.41 -28.08 18.32
CA ARG A 54 -0.02 -27.75 18.43
C ARG A 54 -0.23 -26.43 19.16
N GLN A 55 0.47 -26.23 20.27
CA GLN A 55 0.37 -25.02 21.09
C GLN A 55 0.82 -23.79 20.29
N THR A 56 1.98 -23.85 19.62
CA THR A 56 2.48 -22.76 18.78
C THR A 56 1.49 -22.43 17.66
N PHE A 57 0.96 -23.41 16.93
CA PHE A 57 -0.01 -23.13 15.86
C PHE A 57 -1.37 -22.60 16.35
N ILE A 58 -1.78 -22.94 17.57
CA ILE A 58 -2.95 -22.31 18.22
C ILE A 58 -2.67 -20.82 18.48
N ASN A 59 -1.51 -20.50 19.05
CA ASN A 59 -1.10 -19.11 19.33
C ASN A 59 -0.97 -18.29 18.04
N TRP A 60 -0.40 -18.90 17.00
CA TRP A 60 -0.15 -18.28 15.71
C TRP A 60 -1.37 -18.22 14.80
N LYS A 61 -2.48 -18.87 15.15
CA LYS A 61 -3.65 -19.02 14.29
C LYS A 61 -4.13 -17.69 13.71
N ASP A 62 -4.21 -16.64 14.53
CA ASP A 62 -4.67 -15.32 14.07
C ASP A 62 -3.60 -14.53 13.33
N LEU A 63 -2.32 -14.77 13.63
CA LEU A 63 -1.18 -14.15 12.95
C LEU A 63 -0.93 -14.75 11.56
N LEU A 64 -1.23 -16.04 11.38
CA LEU A 64 -1.09 -16.77 10.12
C LEU A 64 -2.29 -16.60 9.19
N LYS A 65 -3.44 -16.14 9.69
CA LYS A 65 -4.57 -15.79 8.84
C LYS A 65 -4.14 -14.75 7.81
N THR A 66 -4.34 -15.08 6.55
CA THR A 66 -4.13 -14.13 5.46
C THR A 66 -5.26 -13.11 5.46
N ASP A 67 -4.92 -11.83 5.31
CA ASP A 67 -5.90 -10.77 5.23
C ASP A 67 -6.81 -10.97 3.98
N PRO A 68 -8.15 -10.93 4.12
CA PRO A 68 -9.08 -11.07 3.00
C PRO A 68 -8.97 -9.92 1.98
N TYR A 69 -8.36 -8.80 2.36
CA TYR A 69 -8.15 -7.68 1.48
C TYR A 69 -7.26 -8.08 0.30
N HIS A 70 -7.80 -7.93 -0.91
CA HIS A 70 -7.18 -8.41 -2.17
C HIS A 70 -5.70 -8.03 -2.33
N PHE A 71 -5.28 -6.91 -1.74
CA PHE A 71 -3.91 -6.41 -1.81
C PHE A 71 -2.92 -7.22 -0.95
N TYR A 72 -3.35 -7.76 0.19
CA TYR A 72 -2.52 -8.58 1.10
C TYR A 72 -2.82 -10.08 0.98
N LYS A 73 -3.57 -10.47 -0.06
CA LYS A 73 -3.88 -11.87 -0.34
C LYS A 73 -2.61 -12.72 -0.36
N ASN A 74 -2.66 -13.85 0.35
CA ASN A 74 -1.57 -14.82 0.56
C ASN A 74 -0.38 -14.27 1.37
N THR A 75 -0.55 -13.17 2.10
CA THR A 75 0.43 -12.68 3.08
C THR A 75 -0.17 -12.83 4.48
N PRO A 76 0.50 -13.52 5.41
CA PRO A 76 0.10 -13.60 6.81
C PRO A 76 -0.06 -12.24 7.46
N TYR A 77 -1.03 -12.10 8.37
CA TYR A 77 -1.20 -10.90 9.17
C TYR A 77 0.05 -10.52 9.96
N PHE A 78 0.83 -11.51 10.42
CA PHE A 78 2.12 -11.30 11.08
C PHE A 78 3.04 -10.33 10.31
N ILE A 79 3.12 -10.50 9.00
CA ILE A 79 3.92 -9.67 8.10
C ILE A 79 3.13 -8.43 7.67
N SER A 80 1.87 -8.61 7.26
CA SER A 80 1.09 -7.52 6.67
C SER A 80 0.66 -6.46 7.68
N LYS A 81 0.59 -6.73 8.98
CA LYS A 81 0.20 -5.74 10.02
C LYS A 81 1.08 -4.48 9.96
N ASN A 82 2.40 -4.67 9.88
CA ASN A 82 3.37 -3.58 9.81
C ASN A 82 3.18 -2.76 8.53
N TRP A 83 2.84 -3.44 7.44
CA TRP A 83 2.58 -2.81 6.14
C TRP A 83 1.27 -2.02 6.15
N ILE A 84 0.22 -2.57 6.74
CA ILE A 84 -1.10 -1.95 6.88
C ILE A 84 -1.00 -0.69 7.73
N GLU A 85 -0.33 -0.76 8.88
CA GLU A 85 -0.12 0.39 9.76
C GLU A 85 0.66 1.51 9.05
N LYS A 86 1.72 1.15 8.33
CA LYS A 86 2.53 2.09 7.55
C LYS A 86 1.72 2.74 6.43
N ASP A 87 0.92 1.95 5.71
CA ASP A 87 0.01 2.44 4.67
C ASP A 87 -1.07 3.35 5.24
N SER A 88 -1.64 3.00 6.40
CA SER A 88 -2.64 3.80 7.11
C SER A 88 -2.06 5.15 7.52
N ARG A 89 -0.85 5.15 8.10
CA ARG A 89 -0.14 6.39 8.48
C ARG A 89 0.12 7.27 7.26
N ILE A 90 0.60 6.69 6.16
CA ILE A 90 0.87 7.44 4.93
C ILE A 90 -0.42 7.99 4.34
N LYS A 91 -1.51 7.20 4.28
CA LYS A 91 -2.82 7.66 3.85
C LYS A 91 -3.32 8.83 4.70
N ASN A 92 -3.29 8.71 6.02
CA ASN A 92 -3.76 9.76 6.93
C ASN A 92 -2.96 11.06 6.76
N ASN A 93 -1.63 10.96 6.67
CA ASN A 93 -0.77 12.11 6.39
C ASN A 93 -1.06 12.73 5.01
N SER A 94 -1.38 11.90 4.01
CA SER A 94 -1.73 12.36 2.67
C SER A 94 -3.06 13.11 2.66
N ILE A 95 -4.05 12.64 3.43
CA ILE A 95 -5.33 13.33 3.61
C ILE A 95 -5.10 14.69 4.28
N LEU A 96 -4.35 14.73 5.38
CA LEU A 96 -4.07 15.97 6.12
C LEU A 96 -3.38 17.01 5.22
N LEU A 97 -2.28 16.61 4.56
CA LEU A 97 -1.55 17.50 3.64
C LEU A 97 -2.41 17.87 2.42
N GLY A 98 -3.22 16.94 1.93
CA GLY A 98 -4.14 17.17 0.83
C GLY A 98 -5.16 18.26 1.16
N ILE A 99 -5.75 18.21 2.36
CA ILE A 99 -6.67 19.25 2.85
C ILE A 99 -5.96 20.61 2.95
N ILE A 100 -4.74 20.66 3.48
CA ILE A 100 -3.98 21.91 3.60
C ILE A 100 -3.76 22.54 2.23
N ILE A 101 -3.28 21.76 1.26
CA ILE A 101 -3.05 22.23 -0.11
C ILE A 101 -4.38 22.62 -0.77
N ALA A 102 -5.46 21.87 -0.54
CA ALA A 102 -6.78 22.18 -1.06
C ALA A 102 -7.29 23.53 -0.54
N VAL A 103 -7.14 23.80 0.76
CA VAL A 103 -7.49 25.11 1.35
C VAL A 103 -6.66 26.22 0.71
N CYS A 104 -5.35 26.02 0.52
CA CYS A 104 -4.51 26.98 -0.20
C CYS A 104 -4.95 27.17 -1.67
N GLN A 105 -5.42 26.14 -2.36
CA GLN A 105 -5.96 26.30 -3.71
C GLN A 105 -7.27 27.09 -3.70
N MET A 106 -8.14 26.85 -2.72
CA MET A 106 -9.40 27.59 -2.58
C MET A 106 -9.16 29.05 -2.25
N THR A 107 -8.12 29.40 -1.48
CA THR A 107 -7.77 30.81 -1.29
C THR A 107 -7.30 31.46 -2.59
N VAL A 108 -6.51 30.77 -3.42
CA VAL A 108 -6.13 31.27 -4.76
C VAL A 108 -7.35 31.50 -5.65
N LEU A 109 -8.34 30.61 -5.60
CA LEU A 109 -9.59 30.74 -6.36
C LEU A 109 -10.35 32.04 -6.01
N VAL A 110 -10.33 32.45 -4.73
CA VAL A 110 -10.98 33.72 -4.30
C VAL A 110 -10.33 34.94 -4.98
N PHE A 111 -9.03 34.90 -5.26
CA PHE A 111 -8.32 36.02 -5.89
C PHE A 111 -8.37 35.99 -7.42
N SER A 112 -8.32 34.81 -8.04
CA SER A 112 -8.28 34.69 -9.49
C SER A 112 -8.58 33.27 -9.96
N ASP A 113 -9.61 33.15 -10.81
CA ASP A 113 -9.95 31.91 -11.50
C ASP A 113 -8.80 31.41 -12.38
N SER A 114 -8.17 32.31 -13.14
CA SER A 114 -7.08 31.94 -14.06
C SER A 114 -5.85 31.41 -13.32
N LEU A 115 -5.47 32.04 -12.19
CA LEU A 115 -4.38 31.54 -11.35
C LEU A 115 -4.72 30.18 -10.72
N TYR A 116 -5.97 29.98 -10.26
CA TYR A 116 -6.41 28.70 -9.74
C TYR A 116 -6.28 27.58 -10.78
N PHE A 117 -6.69 27.84 -12.03
CA PHE A 117 -6.56 26.87 -13.12
C PHE A 117 -5.09 26.53 -13.41
N ILE A 118 -4.21 27.53 -13.46
CA ILE A 118 -2.77 27.33 -13.71
C ILE A 118 -2.14 26.50 -12.58
N VAL A 119 -2.36 26.87 -11.31
CA VAL A 119 -1.82 26.14 -10.16
C VAL A 119 -2.32 24.70 -10.12
N SER A 120 -3.61 24.48 -10.39
CA SER A 120 -4.21 23.14 -10.43
C SER A 120 -3.63 22.28 -11.56
N MET A 121 -3.38 22.88 -12.73
CA MET A 121 -2.73 22.19 -13.85
C MET A 121 -1.29 21.79 -13.52
N LEU A 122 -0.52 22.69 -12.91
CA LEU A 122 0.85 22.41 -12.49
C LEU A 122 0.91 21.27 -11.47
N LEU A 123 0.05 21.27 -10.45
CA LEU A 123 -0.02 20.20 -9.45
C LEU A 123 -0.38 18.85 -10.06
N ALA A 124 -1.30 18.83 -11.04
CA ALA A 124 -1.65 17.63 -11.79
C ALA A 124 -0.48 17.11 -12.66
N LEU A 125 0.27 18.00 -13.30
CA LEU A 125 1.46 17.62 -14.08
C LEU A 125 2.54 17.03 -13.17
N VAL A 126 2.79 17.63 -12.00
CA VAL A 126 3.75 17.11 -11.04
C VAL A 126 3.34 15.72 -10.55
N SER A 127 2.07 15.52 -10.21
CA SER A 127 1.59 14.20 -9.75
C SER A 127 1.77 13.11 -10.82
N LEU A 128 1.45 13.42 -12.08
CA LEU A 128 1.64 12.50 -13.21
C LEU A 128 3.11 12.13 -13.43
N ASN A 129 4.02 13.11 -13.35
CA ASN A 129 5.45 12.86 -13.48
C ASN A 129 5.96 11.90 -12.39
N ILE A 130 5.54 12.11 -11.14
CA ILE A 130 5.96 11.24 -10.03
C ILE A 130 5.40 9.82 -10.20
N VAL A 131 4.15 9.67 -10.67
CA VAL A 131 3.57 8.35 -10.98
C VAL A 131 4.37 7.66 -12.09
N PHE A 132 4.79 8.38 -13.13
CA PHE A 132 5.60 7.81 -14.21
C PHE A 132 6.98 7.35 -13.70
N ILE A 133 7.64 8.17 -12.89
CA ILE A 133 8.90 7.84 -12.22
C ILE A 133 8.75 6.58 -11.35
N LEU A 134 7.72 6.53 -10.51
CA LEU A 134 7.42 5.35 -9.68
C LEU A 134 7.19 4.10 -10.52
N ARG A 135 6.46 4.21 -11.64
CA ARG A 135 6.21 3.10 -12.55
C ARG A 135 7.47 2.59 -13.24
N HIS A 136 8.37 3.50 -13.60
CA HIS A 136 9.68 3.14 -14.14
C HIS A 136 10.49 2.35 -13.10
N TYR A 137 10.57 2.86 -11.87
CA TYR A 137 11.28 2.19 -10.77
C TYR A 137 10.71 0.83 -10.38
N ILE A 138 9.41 0.56 -10.57
CA ILE A 138 8.86 -0.80 -10.36
C ILE A 138 9.54 -1.81 -11.28
N LYS A 139 9.79 -1.46 -12.55
CA LYS A 139 10.30 -2.40 -13.55
C LYS A 139 11.73 -2.85 -13.22
N THR A 140 12.48 -2.03 -12.50
CA THR A 140 13.86 -2.30 -12.10
C THR A 140 13.98 -3.12 -10.82
N ILE A 141 12.90 -3.37 -10.08
CA ILE A 141 12.97 -4.17 -8.85
C ILE A 141 12.82 -5.65 -9.17
N VAL A 142 13.91 -6.39 -8.94
CA VAL A 142 14.04 -7.82 -9.28
C VAL A 142 13.74 -8.75 -8.09
N SER A 143 13.73 -8.26 -6.83
CA SER A 143 13.59 -9.11 -5.63
C SER A 143 12.14 -9.34 -5.16
N GLU A 144 11.86 -10.49 -4.56
CA GLU A 144 10.53 -10.88 -4.04
C GLU A 144 10.05 -9.98 -2.87
N HIS A 145 10.96 -9.41 -2.08
CA HIS A 145 10.65 -8.31 -1.14
C HIS A 145 10.01 -7.07 -1.80
N ALA A 146 10.14 -6.91 -3.11
CA ALA A 146 9.48 -5.85 -3.86
C ALA A 146 8.00 -6.10 -4.12
N VAL A 147 7.45 -7.27 -3.77
CA VAL A 147 6.04 -7.61 -4.03
C VAL A 147 5.10 -6.64 -3.31
N TYR A 148 5.37 -6.32 -2.04
CA TYR A 148 4.61 -5.30 -1.30
C TYR A 148 4.66 -3.94 -2.00
N LEU A 149 5.86 -3.54 -2.41
CA LEU A 149 6.14 -2.25 -3.02
C LEU A 149 5.49 -2.11 -4.40
N LYS A 150 5.55 -3.18 -5.19
CA LYS A 150 4.88 -3.33 -6.48
C LYS A 150 3.37 -3.29 -6.33
N LYS A 151 2.80 -3.98 -5.34
CA LYS A 151 1.36 -3.92 -5.01
C LYS A 151 0.94 -2.50 -4.62
N ARG A 152 1.75 -1.82 -3.82
CA ARG A 152 1.51 -0.44 -3.36
C ARG A 152 1.56 0.57 -4.50
N ILE A 153 2.57 0.51 -5.36
CA ILE A 153 2.66 1.43 -6.50
C ILE A 153 1.60 1.10 -7.55
N LYS A 154 1.24 -0.17 -7.77
CA LYS A 154 0.12 -0.56 -8.62
C LYS A 154 -1.19 0.06 -8.12
N LYS A 155 -1.43 0.04 -6.80
CA LYS A 155 -2.59 0.70 -6.17
C LYS A 155 -2.63 2.18 -6.51
N ILE A 156 -1.54 2.92 -6.27
CA ILE A 156 -1.46 4.36 -6.54
C ILE A 156 -1.64 4.66 -8.03
N THR A 157 -1.04 3.85 -8.91
CA THR A 157 -1.17 4.01 -10.35
C THR A 157 -2.61 3.78 -10.82
N SER A 158 -3.30 2.76 -10.28
CA SER A 158 -4.71 2.48 -10.59
C SER A 158 -5.63 3.61 -10.14
N TYR A 159 -5.43 4.15 -8.92
CA TYR A 159 -6.21 5.30 -8.45
C TYR A 159 -5.96 6.55 -9.31
N ASN A 160 -4.70 6.84 -9.66
CA ASN A 160 -4.38 7.94 -10.56
C ASN A 160 -5.00 7.76 -11.96
N ALA A 161 -4.96 6.56 -12.52
CA ALA A 161 -5.59 6.27 -13.81
C ALA A 161 -7.10 6.50 -13.76
N LEU A 162 -7.77 6.04 -12.69
CA LEU A 162 -9.20 6.28 -12.48
C LEU A 162 -9.51 7.77 -12.37
N ILE A 163 -8.67 8.54 -11.68
CA ILE A 163 -8.80 10.00 -11.59
C ILE A 163 -8.67 10.65 -12.98
N VAL A 164 -7.69 10.25 -13.78
CA VAL A 164 -7.49 10.78 -15.14
C VAL A 164 -8.69 10.45 -16.04
N VAL A 165 -9.21 9.22 -15.97
CA VAL A 165 -10.40 8.82 -16.74
C VAL A 165 -11.61 9.65 -16.34
N LEU A 166 -11.89 9.76 -15.03
CA LEU A 166 -12.98 10.62 -14.54
C LEU A 166 -12.82 12.07 -15.01
N PHE A 167 -11.58 12.58 -15.00
CA PHE A 167 -11.27 13.93 -15.46
C PHE A 167 -11.57 14.12 -16.95
N ILE A 168 -11.12 13.21 -17.82
CA ILE A 168 -11.36 13.26 -19.26
C ILE A 168 -12.86 13.17 -19.54
N SER A 169 -13.57 12.22 -18.92
CA SER A 169 -15.01 12.06 -19.06
C SER A 169 -15.77 13.34 -18.72
N ILE A 170 -15.28 14.09 -17.73
CA ILE A 170 -15.93 15.31 -17.28
C ILE A 170 -15.63 16.49 -18.20
N LEU A 171 -14.41 16.61 -18.74
CA LEU A 171 -14.12 17.60 -19.79
C LEU A 171 -14.99 17.36 -21.04
N LEU A 172 -15.20 16.10 -21.41
CA LEU A 172 -16.08 15.72 -22.53
C LEU A 172 -17.54 16.04 -22.21
N PHE A 173 -17.99 15.80 -20.97
CA PHE A 173 -19.36 16.09 -20.55
C PHE A 173 -19.66 17.60 -20.46
N GLN A 174 -18.68 18.43 -20.10
CA GLN A 174 -18.82 19.90 -20.13
C GLN A 174 -19.17 20.43 -21.52
N HIS A 175 -18.69 19.77 -22.58
CA HIS A 175 -19.03 20.16 -23.96
C HIS A 175 -20.49 19.86 -24.33
N LEU A 176 -21.15 18.96 -23.59
CA LEU A 176 -22.52 18.50 -23.87
C LEU A 176 -23.60 19.24 -23.05
N LEU A 177 -23.21 20.06 -22.06
CA LEU A 177 -24.15 20.73 -21.15
C LEU A 177 -24.59 22.11 -21.65
N LYS A 178 -25.87 22.46 -21.41
CA LYS A 178 -26.42 23.80 -21.67
C LYS A 178 -25.84 24.81 -20.67
N LYS A 179 -25.72 26.09 -21.06
CA LYS A 179 -25.06 27.18 -20.30
C LYS A 179 -25.47 27.30 -18.81
N GLY A 180 -26.71 27.01 -18.44
CA GLY A 180 -27.20 27.12 -17.05
C GLY A 180 -26.79 25.94 -16.15
N ASP A 181 -26.84 24.71 -16.65
CA ASP A 181 -26.39 23.50 -15.93
C ASP A 181 -24.86 23.43 -15.82
N LEU A 182 -24.16 24.14 -16.71
CA LEU A 182 -22.71 24.22 -16.74
C LEU A 182 -22.13 24.82 -15.44
N LEU A 183 -22.83 25.76 -14.81
CA LEU A 183 -22.34 26.52 -13.64
C LEU A 183 -22.32 25.66 -12.36
N GLY A 184 -23.42 24.95 -12.06
CA GLY A 184 -23.46 24.03 -10.92
C GLY A 184 -22.51 22.85 -11.09
N PHE A 185 -22.46 22.28 -12.30
CA PHE A 185 -21.56 21.17 -12.62
C PHE A 185 -20.08 21.57 -12.53
N THR A 186 -19.71 22.75 -13.00
CA THR A 186 -18.33 23.24 -12.93
C THR A 186 -17.90 23.54 -11.49
N GLN A 187 -18.77 24.12 -10.65
CA GLN A 187 -18.45 24.41 -9.25
C GLN A 187 -18.25 23.14 -8.40
N SER A 188 -19.14 22.14 -8.51
CA SER A 188 -18.94 20.84 -7.84
C SER A 188 -17.63 20.17 -8.27
N PHE A 189 -17.23 20.39 -9.52
CA PHE A 189 -16.02 19.80 -10.06
C PHE A 189 -14.74 20.55 -9.68
N ILE A 190 -14.79 21.88 -9.55
CA ILE A 190 -13.71 22.71 -9.01
C ILE A 190 -13.41 22.27 -7.57
N ILE A 191 -14.45 22.06 -6.75
CA ILE A 191 -14.30 21.57 -5.38
C ILE A 191 -13.73 20.15 -5.36
N GLY A 192 -14.22 19.26 -6.23
CA GLY A 192 -13.65 17.92 -6.40
C GLY A 192 -12.16 17.98 -6.77
N ARG A 193 -11.78 18.77 -7.77
CA ARG A 193 -10.38 18.94 -8.19
C ARG A 193 -9.49 19.45 -7.07
N ALA A 194 -9.96 20.47 -6.33
CA ALA A 194 -9.24 21.06 -5.21
C ALA A 194 -8.94 20.02 -4.12
N LEU A 195 -9.80 19.02 -3.90
CA LEU A 195 -9.59 18.00 -2.87
C LEU A 195 -8.80 16.78 -3.40
N PHE A 196 -9.08 16.34 -4.63
CA PHE A 196 -8.55 15.07 -5.15
C PHE A 196 -7.11 15.18 -5.69
N ILE A 197 -6.76 16.27 -6.39
CA ILE A 197 -5.41 16.43 -6.95
C ILE A 197 -4.37 16.52 -5.84
N PRO A 198 -4.56 17.33 -4.78
CA PRO A 198 -3.59 17.39 -3.70
C PRO A 198 -3.46 16.09 -2.92
N PHE A 199 -4.57 15.42 -2.63
CA PHE A 199 -4.54 14.11 -1.99
C PHE A 199 -3.76 13.07 -2.82
N SER A 200 -4.00 13.01 -4.13
CA SER A 200 -3.26 12.08 -4.99
C SER A 200 -1.77 12.41 -5.03
N LEU A 201 -1.43 13.70 -5.13
CA LEU A 201 -0.05 14.16 -5.15
C LEU A 201 0.68 13.83 -3.83
N THR A 202 0.09 14.16 -2.68
CA THR A 202 0.70 13.90 -1.37
C THR A 202 0.84 12.41 -1.11
N TRP A 203 -0.14 11.60 -1.52
CA TRP A 203 -0.07 10.15 -1.39
C TRP A 203 1.02 9.55 -2.26
N THR A 204 1.17 10.02 -3.49
CA THR A 204 2.22 9.61 -4.41
C THR A 204 3.60 10.00 -3.86
N LEU A 205 3.77 11.24 -3.39
CA LEU A 205 5.01 11.76 -2.82
C LEU A 205 5.45 11.02 -1.55
N LEU A 206 4.54 10.83 -0.59
CA LEU A 206 4.86 10.12 0.64
C LEU A 206 5.18 8.65 0.39
N THR A 207 4.55 8.05 -0.62
CA THR A 207 4.89 6.69 -1.05
C THR A 207 6.25 6.65 -1.72
N TYR A 208 6.58 7.59 -2.60
CA TYR A 208 7.91 7.72 -3.20
C TYR A 208 9.01 7.94 -2.15
N LYS A 209 8.77 8.81 -1.17
CA LYS A 209 9.70 9.00 -0.04
C LYS A 209 9.92 7.71 0.73
N SER A 210 8.84 6.99 1.03
CA SER A 210 8.89 5.72 1.74
C SER A 210 9.64 4.64 0.96
N TYR A 211 9.47 4.63 -0.36
CA TYR A 211 10.17 3.76 -1.31
C TYR A 211 11.67 4.00 -1.29
N LYS A 212 12.09 5.26 -1.46
CA LYS A 212 13.51 5.65 -1.48
C LYS A 212 14.23 5.25 -0.18
N GLN A 213 13.56 5.40 0.96
CA GLN A 213 14.09 4.99 2.26
C GLN A 213 14.23 3.47 2.45
N GLN A 214 13.44 2.66 1.73
CA GLN A 214 13.55 1.21 1.79
C GLN A 214 14.71 0.71 0.94
N LEU A 215 14.85 1.24 -0.28
CA LEU A 215 15.99 0.91 -1.16
C LEU A 215 17.33 1.25 -0.52
N SER A 216 17.46 2.43 0.10
CA SER A 216 18.72 2.84 0.74
C SER A 216 19.13 1.95 1.92
N LYS A 217 18.21 1.13 2.46
CA LYS A 217 18.50 0.17 3.53
C LYS A 217 18.89 -1.20 3.01
N THR A 218 18.68 -1.48 1.72
CA THR A 218 18.99 -2.77 1.09
C THR A 218 20.35 -2.77 0.38
N GLU A 219 20.96 -1.59 0.20
CA GLU A 219 22.28 -1.39 -0.42
C GLU A 219 23.44 -1.35 0.59
N VAL A 220 23.19 -1.69 1.87
CA VAL A 220 24.18 -1.80 2.96
C VAL A 220 24.23 -3.25 3.42
#